data_AF-A0AAU4YD84-F1
#
_entry.id   AF-A0AAU4YD84-F1
#
_cell.length_a   1.000
_cell.length_b   1.000
_cell.length_c   1.000
_cell.angle_alpha   90.00
_cell.angle_beta   90.00
_cell.angle_gamma   90.00
#
_symmetry.space_group_name_H-M   'P 1'
#
loop_
_entity.id
_entity.type
_entity.pdbx_description
1 polymer ?
#
loop_
_entity_poly.entity_id
_entity_poly.type
_entity_poly.pdbx_seq_one_letter_code
_entity_poly.pdbx_strand_id
1 'polypeptide(L)'
;MLSFLISPAERYDLIVDFSRMPMGTKVKLTNYPGTPVHYPGVPGQGPHISEIMEFHVTKLLSEDADTTTSPKKLALPTVANFTSKPHARRREWVVYQHKLFRTMTFNAMPFMEPSQDFVKAGSTEIWEYINPNHDAHPMHVHLVNFQVLNRQPIDAAAYQADYEKWIHGGRKPEDRPVLKNYLTGPPIPPDPDEARSYKDTFKSYPETVTRIVIPEIHPPTGTIASIPGSGAELPATYIHHCHILEHEDDDLMRPWTIVGDDGDHGDGNHGRDDHGRDDHGRDEHGGGGPGGGHGH
;
A
#
# COMPACT_ATOMS: atom_id res chain seq x y z
N MET A 1 7.29 22.72 -15.30
CA MET A 1 6.30 21.78 -15.85
C MET A 1 5.01 22.55 -16.05
N LEU A 2 4.40 22.53 -17.24
CA LEU A 2 3.18 23.32 -17.54
C LEU A 2 1.88 22.49 -17.41
N SER A 3 2.00 21.17 -17.21
CA SER A 3 0.90 20.24 -17.00
C SER A 3 1.38 19.05 -16.18
N PHE A 4 0.51 18.46 -15.37
CA PHE A 4 0.79 17.25 -14.57
C PHE A 4 -0.45 16.35 -14.56
N LEU A 5 -0.25 15.04 -14.36
CA LEU A 5 -1.33 14.08 -14.22
C LEU A 5 -1.52 13.74 -12.74
N ILE A 6 -2.69 14.08 -12.21
CA ILE A 6 -3.11 13.77 -10.84
C ILE A 6 -4.24 12.74 -10.87
N SER A 7 -4.04 11.61 -10.19
CA SER A 7 -5.08 10.59 -9.99
C SER A 7 -5.77 10.74 -8.63
N PRO A 8 -6.93 10.09 -8.40
CA PRO A 8 -7.55 10.04 -7.07
C PRO A 8 -6.55 9.75 -5.94
N ALA A 9 -6.66 10.52 -4.86
CA ALA A 9 -5.79 10.52 -3.68
C ALA A 9 -4.30 10.86 -3.87
N GLU A 10 -3.84 11.23 -5.07
CA GLU A 10 -2.57 11.92 -5.20
C GLU A 10 -2.69 13.38 -4.72
N ARG A 11 -1.59 13.92 -4.20
CA ARG A 11 -1.49 15.33 -3.79
C ARG A 11 -0.25 15.95 -4.39
N TYR A 12 -0.36 17.21 -4.79
CA TYR A 12 0.72 18.04 -5.30
C TYR A 12 0.75 19.33 -4.52
N ASP A 13 1.91 19.70 -4.01
CA ASP A 13 2.17 21.04 -3.49
C ASP A 13 2.78 21.89 -4.62
N LEU A 14 2.13 23.01 -4.94
CA LEU A 14 2.41 23.80 -6.13
C LEU A 14 2.56 25.28 -5.76
N ILE A 15 3.61 25.91 -6.30
CA ILE A 15 3.74 27.37 -6.28
C ILE A 15 3.44 27.91 -7.68
N VAL A 16 2.51 28.86 -7.74
CA VAL A 16 2.15 29.58 -8.98
C VAL A 16 2.59 31.04 -8.84
N ASP A 17 3.49 31.47 -9.72
CA ASP A 17 4.08 32.82 -9.70
C ASP A 17 3.32 33.75 -10.66
N PHE A 18 2.45 34.61 -10.10
CA PHE A 18 1.70 35.63 -10.83
C PHE A 18 2.46 36.96 -10.98
N SER A 19 3.67 37.11 -10.43
CA SER A 19 4.38 38.41 -10.30
C SER A 19 4.68 39.09 -11.64
N ARG A 20 4.72 38.31 -12.73
CA ARG A 20 5.00 38.79 -14.10
C ARG A 20 3.73 39.03 -14.92
N MET A 21 2.55 38.84 -14.33
CA MET A 21 1.29 39.04 -15.02
C MET A 21 0.77 40.45 -14.77
N PRO A 22 0.27 41.16 -15.81
CA PRO A 22 -0.37 42.45 -15.62
C PRO A 22 -1.56 42.37 -14.64
N MET A 23 -1.77 43.42 -13.85
CA MET A 23 -2.98 43.56 -13.04
C MET A 23 -4.24 43.46 -13.92
N GLY A 24 -5.23 42.70 -13.48
CA GLY A 24 -6.43 42.37 -14.25
C GLY A 24 -6.32 41.11 -15.11
N THR A 25 -5.15 40.46 -15.17
CA THR A 25 -4.99 39.20 -15.91
C THR A 25 -5.89 38.11 -15.32
N LYS A 26 -6.51 37.32 -16.21
CA LYS A 26 -7.27 36.13 -15.88
C LYS A 26 -6.49 34.89 -16.32
N VAL A 27 -6.30 33.95 -15.41
CA VAL A 27 -5.55 32.71 -15.67
C VAL A 27 -6.43 31.52 -15.36
N LYS A 28 -6.68 30.68 -16.36
CA LYS A 28 -7.52 29.50 -16.20
C LYS A 28 -6.68 28.27 -15.89
N LEU A 29 -7.05 27.52 -14.85
CA LEU A 29 -6.58 26.16 -14.64
C LEU A 29 -7.53 25.22 -15.40
N THR A 30 -7.00 24.55 -16.41
CA THR A 30 -7.76 23.66 -17.29
C THR A 30 -7.41 22.20 -17.03
N ASN A 31 -8.38 21.35 -17.29
CA ASN A 31 -8.19 19.91 -17.44
C ASN A 31 -8.25 19.62 -18.94
N TYR A 32 -7.11 19.29 -19.54
CA TYR A 32 -7.01 19.10 -20.99
C TYR A 32 -7.18 17.61 -21.36
N PRO A 33 -7.88 17.30 -22.47
CA PRO A 33 -7.99 15.93 -22.97
C PRO A 33 -6.64 15.40 -23.50
N GLY A 34 -6.04 14.42 -22.83
CA GLY A 34 -4.79 13.83 -23.28
C GLY A 34 -4.03 13.09 -22.18
N THR A 35 -4.75 12.36 -21.33
CA THR A 35 -4.12 11.53 -20.31
C THR A 35 -3.19 10.52 -21.00
N PRO A 36 -1.91 10.38 -20.58
CA PRO A 36 -0.97 9.45 -21.20
C PRO A 36 -1.37 7.99 -21.01
N VAL A 37 -2.29 7.75 -20.07
CA VAL A 37 -2.87 6.44 -19.77
C VAL A 37 -4.39 6.53 -19.79
N HIS A 38 -5.02 5.43 -20.15
CA HIS A 38 -6.46 5.28 -20.07
C HIS A 38 -6.87 5.01 -18.62
N TYR A 39 -7.91 5.69 -18.13
CA TYR A 39 -8.57 5.36 -16.86
C TYR A 39 -9.96 4.81 -17.18
N PRO A 40 -10.57 4.01 -16.28
CA PRO A 40 -11.88 3.41 -16.51
C PRO A 40 -12.93 4.43 -16.95
N GLY A 41 -13.71 4.06 -17.95
CA GLY A 41 -14.70 4.91 -18.58
C GLY A 41 -14.59 4.83 -20.10
N VAL A 42 -15.60 5.35 -20.81
CA VAL A 42 -15.52 5.49 -22.27
C VAL A 42 -15.00 6.90 -22.55
N PRO A 43 -13.87 7.05 -23.29
CA PRO A 43 -13.35 8.37 -23.65
C PRO A 43 -14.44 9.25 -24.26
N GLY A 44 -14.63 10.45 -23.71
CA GLY A 44 -15.61 11.42 -24.19
C GLY A 44 -17.08 11.16 -23.81
N GLN A 45 -17.39 10.14 -22.99
CA GLN A 45 -18.75 9.89 -22.49
C GLN A 45 -19.02 10.47 -21.10
N GLY A 46 -17.98 10.84 -20.35
CA GLY A 46 -18.12 11.61 -19.12
C GLY A 46 -18.43 13.08 -19.40
N PRO A 47 -18.95 13.83 -18.40
CA PRO A 47 -19.08 15.28 -18.53
C PRO A 47 -17.69 15.88 -18.83
N HIS A 48 -17.61 16.64 -19.92
CA HIS A 48 -16.35 17.28 -20.31
C HIS A 48 -16.06 18.46 -19.39
N ILE A 49 -15.33 18.20 -18.30
CA ILE A 49 -14.87 19.22 -17.36
C ILE A 49 -13.48 19.68 -17.82
N SER A 50 -13.44 20.67 -18.72
CA SER A 50 -12.18 21.21 -19.24
C SER A 50 -11.63 22.38 -18.45
N GLU A 51 -12.43 22.94 -17.55
CA GLU A 51 -12.10 24.12 -16.76
C GLU A 51 -12.33 23.79 -15.30
N ILE A 52 -11.30 24.01 -14.46
CA ILE A 52 -11.35 23.71 -13.03
C ILE A 52 -11.67 25.00 -12.26
N MET A 53 -10.84 26.03 -12.45
CA MET A 53 -10.99 27.33 -11.81
C MET A 53 -10.28 28.43 -12.61
N GLU A 54 -10.55 29.70 -12.26
CA GLU A 54 -9.89 30.86 -12.84
C GLU A 54 -9.30 31.75 -11.73
N PHE A 55 -8.03 32.10 -11.85
CA PHE A 55 -7.37 33.08 -11.00
C PHE A 55 -7.54 34.48 -11.61
N HIS A 56 -8.05 35.41 -10.81
CA HIS A 56 -8.12 36.82 -11.17
C HIS A 56 -6.99 37.57 -10.48
N VAL A 57 -5.98 38.00 -11.24
CA VAL A 57 -4.82 38.73 -10.73
C VAL A 57 -5.20 40.21 -10.53
N THR A 58 -6.07 40.48 -9.57
CA THR A 58 -6.65 41.82 -9.33
C THR A 58 -6.36 42.38 -7.94
N LYS A 59 -5.83 41.55 -7.04
CA LYS A 59 -5.53 41.95 -5.66
C LYS A 59 -4.15 42.59 -5.60
N LEU A 60 -4.07 43.79 -5.01
CA LEU A 60 -2.80 44.41 -4.65
C LEU A 60 -2.11 43.59 -3.56
N LEU A 61 -0.79 43.66 -3.50
CA LEU A 61 -0.03 43.09 -2.39
C LEU A 61 -0.51 43.73 -1.07
N SER A 62 -0.64 42.92 -0.02
CA SER A 62 -0.99 43.43 1.31
C SER A 62 0.17 44.19 1.96
N GLU A 63 1.39 43.87 1.54
CA GLU A 63 2.65 44.50 1.96
C GLU A 63 3.33 45.16 0.76
N ASP A 64 4.37 45.96 1.02
CA ASP A 64 5.11 46.67 -0.04
C ASP A 64 5.83 45.72 -1.02
N ALA A 65 6.11 44.48 -0.62
CA ALA A 65 6.76 43.46 -1.45
C ALA A 65 6.40 42.02 -1.04
N ASP A 66 6.44 41.11 -2.00
CA ASP A 66 6.42 39.66 -1.73
C ASP A 66 7.79 39.23 -1.18
N THR A 67 7.79 38.74 0.06
CA THR A 67 8.99 38.28 0.78
C THR A 67 9.19 36.77 0.70
N THR A 68 8.32 36.05 -0.02
CA THR A 68 8.45 34.61 -0.22
C THR A 68 9.64 34.27 -1.13
N THR A 69 10.10 33.03 -1.05
CA THR A 69 11.18 32.55 -1.92
C THR A 69 10.62 32.28 -3.32
N SER A 70 11.12 33.01 -4.32
CA SER A 70 10.75 32.78 -5.73
C SER A 70 10.97 31.31 -6.14
N PRO A 71 10.06 30.70 -6.94
CA PRO A 71 10.18 29.31 -7.37
C PRO A 71 11.52 28.96 -8.01
N LYS A 72 12.14 29.92 -8.74
CA LYS A 72 13.45 29.71 -9.39
C LYS A 72 14.63 29.61 -8.41
N LYS A 73 14.43 30.07 -7.17
CA LYS A 73 15.42 30.05 -6.09
C LYS A 73 15.10 29.01 -5.02
N LEU A 74 13.96 28.33 -5.14
CA LEU A 74 13.54 27.33 -4.16
C LEU A 74 14.42 26.09 -4.26
N ALA A 75 15.06 25.71 -3.16
CA ALA A 75 15.79 24.46 -3.02
C ALA A 75 14.96 23.53 -2.13
N LEU A 76 14.33 22.52 -2.73
CA LEU A 76 13.60 21.50 -1.99
C LEU A 76 14.54 20.36 -1.58
N PRO A 77 14.35 19.76 -0.38
CA PRO A 77 15.03 18.52 -0.03
C PRO A 77 14.76 17.50 -1.12
N THR A 78 15.80 16.90 -1.68
CA THR A 78 15.62 15.85 -2.66
C THR A 78 15.72 14.50 -1.98
N VAL A 79 14.73 13.65 -2.21
CA VAL A 79 14.78 12.30 -1.68
C VAL A 79 15.82 11.51 -2.47
N ALA A 80 16.73 10.85 -1.77
CA ALA A 80 17.68 9.95 -2.41
C ALA A 80 16.92 8.76 -3.01
N ASN A 81 17.33 8.31 -4.20
CA ASN A 81 16.76 7.08 -4.76
C ASN A 81 17.15 5.93 -3.86
N PHE A 82 16.15 5.15 -3.47
CA PHE A 82 16.37 3.93 -2.74
C PHE A 82 16.96 2.90 -3.70
N THR A 83 18.19 2.47 -3.40
CA THR A 83 18.80 1.35 -4.12
C THR A 83 18.35 0.09 -3.40
N SER A 84 17.58 -0.75 -4.09
CA SER A 84 17.11 -2.01 -3.51
C SER A 84 18.29 -2.85 -3.01
N LYS A 85 18.22 -3.33 -1.77
CA LYS A 85 19.15 -4.35 -1.28
C LYS A 85 19.02 -5.61 -2.16
N PRO A 86 20.10 -6.37 -2.43
CA PRO A 86 20.08 -7.53 -3.34
C PRO A 86 19.06 -8.62 -2.99
N HIS A 87 18.52 -8.62 -1.78
CA HIS A 87 17.58 -9.62 -1.25
C HIS A 87 16.32 -8.99 -0.63
N ALA A 88 15.93 -7.79 -1.05
CA ALA A 88 14.63 -7.24 -0.65
C ALA A 88 13.52 -8.22 -1.10
N ARG A 89 12.62 -8.58 -0.17
CA ARG A 89 11.49 -9.47 -0.46
C ARG A 89 10.62 -8.82 -1.53
N ARG A 90 10.22 -9.60 -2.53
CA ARG A 90 9.27 -9.19 -3.57
C ARG A 90 7.89 -9.75 -3.26
N ARG A 91 6.86 -8.92 -3.43
CA ARG A 91 5.46 -9.29 -3.25
C ARG A 91 4.68 -8.89 -4.49
N GLU A 92 3.92 -9.81 -5.06
CA GLU A 92 3.15 -9.57 -6.27
C GLU A 92 1.67 -9.33 -5.96
N TRP A 93 1.13 -8.28 -6.57
CA TRP A 93 -0.27 -7.89 -6.50
C TRP A 93 -0.84 -7.83 -7.92
N VAL A 94 -1.50 -8.90 -8.35
CA VAL A 94 -2.14 -8.97 -9.66
C VAL A 94 -3.48 -8.24 -9.59
N VAL A 95 -3.65 -7.21 -10.41
CA VAL A 95 -4.92 -6.50 -10.59
C VAL A 95 -5.83 -7.37 -11.46
N TYR A 96 -6.68 -8.18 -10.83
CA TYR A 96 -7.50 -9.16 -11.52
C TYR A 96 -8.92 -8.64 -11.75
N GLN A 97 -9.37 -8.65 -13.01
CA GLN A 97 -10.74 -8.30 -13.37
C GLN A 97 -11.58 -9.55 -13.63
N HIS A 98 -12.68 -9.71 -12.90
CA HIS A 98 -13.59 -10.84 -13.05
C HIS A 98 -14.49 -10.67 -14.28
N LYS A 99 -14.53 -11.66 -15.18
CA LYS A 99 -15.30 -11.58 -16.43
C LYS A 99 -16.82 -11.44 -16.24
N LEU A 100 -17.39 -12.10 -15.23
CA LEU A 100 -18.84 -12.20 -15.07
C LEU A 100 -19.47 -10.94 -14.47
N PHE A 101 -18.83 -10.36 -13.46
CA PHE A 101 -19.37 -9.22 -12.71
C PHE A 101 -18.60 -7.92 -12.93
N ARG A 102 -17.48 -7.96 -13.66
CA ARG A 102 -16.55 -6.84 -13.87
C ARG A 102 -15.91 -6.25 -12.60
N THR A 103 -16.25 -6.78 -11.43
CA THR A 103 -15.56 -6.65 -10.14
C THR A 103 -14.06 -6.85 -10.31
N MET A 104 -13.27 -6.10 -9.53
CA MET A 104 -11.82 -6.19 -9.56
C MET A 104 -11.31 -6.60 -8.18
N THR A 105 -10.24 -7.39 -8.14
CA THR A 105 -9.65 -7.85 -6.87
C THR A 105 -8.13 -7.92 -7.01
N PHE A 106 -7.41 -7.88 -5.89
CA PHE A 106 -6.01 -8.28 -5.92
C PHE A 106 -5.90 -9.79 -5.85
N ASN A 107 -5.06 -10.37 -6.72
CA ASN A 107 -4.74 -11.79 -6.76
C ASN A 107 -5.96 -12.73 -6.94
N ALA A 108 -7.07 -12.22 -7.49
CA ALA A 108 -8.35 -12.91 -7.59
C ALA A 108 -8.91 -13.37 -6.23
N MET A 109 -8.70 -12.57 -5.18
CA MET A 109 -9.15 -12.83 -3.82
C MET A 109 -10.00 -11.67 -3.33
N PRO A 110 -11.24 -11.91 -2.85
CA PRO A 110 -12.05 -10.85 -2.30
C PRO A 110 -11.49 -10.26 -0.99
N PHE A 111 -11.91 -9.05 -0.61
CA PHE A 111 -11.40 -8.36 0.59
C PHE A 111 -11.60 -9.20 1.86
N MET A 112 -12.75 -9.87 1.97
CA MET A 112 -13.12 -10.66 3.15
C MET A 112 -12.34 -11.97 3.31
N GLU A 113 -11.58 -12.41 2.29
CA GLU A 113 -10.74 -13.61 2.44
C GLU A 113 -9.60 -13.37 3.43
N PRO A 114 -9.21 -14.38 4.23
CA PRO A 114 -8.08 -14.25 5.16
C PRO A 114 -6.81 -13.76 4.45
N SER A 115 -6.17 -12.72 5.00
CA SER A 115 -4.89 -12.25 4.48
C SER A 115 -3.77 -13.23 4.82
N GLN A 116 -2.89 -13.44 3.84
CA GLN A 116 -1.62 -14.17 3.99
C GLN A 116 -0.43 -13.22 3.84
N ASP A 117 -0.70 -11.91 3.85
CA ASP A 117 0.27 -10.87 3.54
C ASP A 117 0.90 -10.30 4.80
N PHE A 118 1.69 -11.16 5.45
CA PHE A 118 2.48 -10.80 6.61
C PHE A 118 3.81 -10.16 6.19
N VAL A 119 4.12 -9.01 6.79
CA VAL A 119 5.29 -8.18 6.52
C VAL A 119 6.06 -8.00 7.83
N LYS A 120 7.35 -8.30 7.83
CA LYS A 120 8.18 -8.18 9.04
C LYS A 120 8.46 -6.70 9.35
N ALA A 121 8.28 -6.29 10.60
CA ALA A 121 8.67 -4.95 11.06
C ALA A 121 10.18 -4.67 10.82
N GLY A 122 10.50 -3.46 10.38
CA GLY A 122 11.83 -3.02 9.96
C GLY A 122 12.33 -3.58 8.64
N SER A 123 11.55 -4.43 7.96
CA SER A 123 11.93 -4.93 6.66
C SER A 123 11.80 -3.88 5.56
N THR A 124 12.47 -4.13 4.44
CA THR A 124 12.27 -3.42 3.18
C THR A 124 11.69 -4.40 2.18
N GLU A 125 10.55 -4.08 1.60
CA GLU A 125 9.92 -4.89 0.55
C GLU A 125 9.83 -4.11 -0.77
N ILE A 126 9.89 -4.84 -1.87
CA ILE A 126 9.49 -4.37 -3.20
C ILE A 126 8.13 -4.96 -3.51
N TRP A 127 7.14 -4.12 -3.76
CA TRP A 127 5.82 -4.57 -4.17
C TRP A 127 5.66 -4.37 -5.68
N GLU A 128 5.22 -5.43 -6.35
CA GLU A 128 5.07 -5.54 -7.79
C GLU A 128 3.57 -5.60 -8.13
N TYR A 129 3.01 -4.46 -8.52
CA TYR A 129 1.63 -4.36 -8.95
C TYR A 129 1.54 -4.70 -10.43
N ILE A 130 1.07 -5.91 -10.74
CA ILE A 130 0.96 -6.43 -12.09
C ILE A 130 -0.44 -6.08 -12.59
N ASN A 131 -0.51 -5.15 -13.53
CA ASN A 131 -1.76 -4.72 -14.12
C ASN A 131 -1.85 -5.21 -15.57
N PRO A 132 -2.46 -6.38 -15.82
CA PRO A 132 -2.69 -6.87 -17.17
C PRO A 132 -3.94 -6.26 -17.83
N ASN A 133 -4.63 -5.32 -17.16
CA ASN A 133 -5.83 -4.68 -17.70
C ASN A 133 -5.46 -3.48 -18.59
N HIS A 134 -6.45 -2.98 -19.33
CA HIS A 134 -6.29 -1.83 -20.22
C HIS A 134 -6.46 -0.46 -19.52
N ASP A 135 -6.82 -0.48 -18.24
CA ASP A 135 -7.08 0.71 -17.43
C ASP A 135 -5.98 0.95 -16.40
N ALA A 136 -5.67 2.22 -16.15
CA ALA A 136 -4.79 2.65 -15.08
C ALA A 136 -5.57 2.68 -13.75
N HIS A 137 -4.85 2.40 -12.66
CA HIS A 137 -5.42 2.36 -11.33
C HIS A 137 -4.54 3.14 -10.34
N PRO A 138 -5.06 4.16 -9.65
CA PRO A 138 -4.36 4.78 -8.53
C PRO A 138 -4.31 3.77 -7.38
N MET A 139 -3.13 3.31 -6.99
CA MET A 139 -2.94 2.34 -5.92
C MET A 139 -2.42 3.06 -4.69
N HIS A 140 -3.16 2.95 -3.59
CA HIS A 140 -2.83 3.53 -2.30
C HIS A 140 -2.43 2.44 -1.29
N VAL A 141 -1.38 2.69 -0.52
CA VAL A 141 -0.96 1.82 0.59
C VAL A 141 -1.04 2.63 1.88
N HIS A 142 -1.81 2.14 2.85
CA HIS A 142 -1.91 2.80 4.15
C HIS A 142 -0.59 2.71 4.91
N LEU A 143 -0.45 3.57 5.92
CA LEU A 143 0.71 3.70 6.82
C LEU A 143 2.01 4.21 6.17
N VAL A 144 2.45 3.60 5.09
CA VAL A 144 3.81 3.74 4.58
C VAL A 144 3.93 4.79 3.49
N ASN A 145 5.11 5.40 3.42
CA ASN A 145 5.58 6.10 2.25
C ASN A 145 6.53 5.20 1.46
N PHE A 146 6.49 5.29 0.13
CA PHE A 146 7.31 4.49 -0.77
C PHE A 146 7.85 5.32 -1.92
N GLN A 147 8.81 4.74 -2.64
CA GLN A 147 9.26 5.28 -3.92
C GLN A 147 8.80 4.38 -5.06
N VAL A 148 8.31 4.96 -6.15
CA VAL A 148 8.16 4.25 -7.41
C VAL A 148 9.56 3.96 -7.95
N LEU A 149 9.85 2.71 -8.27
CA LEU A 149 11.15 2.29 -8.82
C LEU A 149 11.15 2.33 -10.35
N ASN A 150 10.13 1.74 -10.96
CA ASN A 150 9.95 1.66 -12.40
C ASN A 150 8.57 1.11 -12.75
N ARG A 151 8.24 1.22 -14.02
CA ARG A 151 7.20 0.46 -14.71
C ARG A 151 7.84 -0.41 -15.77
N GLN A 152 7.30 -1.58 -16.07
CA GLN A 152 7.83 -2.42 -17.14
C GLN A 152 6.68 -3.06 -17.92
N PRO A 153 6.66 -2.98 -19.26
CA PRO A 153 5.58 -3.54 -20.05
C PRO A 153 5.58 -5.07 -19.97
N ILE A 154 4.38 -5.64 -20.02
CA ILE A 154 4.14 -7.09 -19.99
C ILE A 154 3.36 -7.54 -21.22
N ASP A 155 3.49 -8.83 -21.58
CA ASP A 155 2.54 -9.53 -22.43
C ASP A 155 1.27 -9.79 -21.59
N ALA A 156 0.42 -8.77 -21.54
CA ALA A 156 -0.77 -8.74 -20.69
C ALA A 156 -1.74 -9.87 -21.04
N ALA A 157 -1.94 -10.12 -22.34
CA ALA A 157 -2.86 -11.15 -22.82
C ALA A 157 -2.38 -12.57 -22.44
N ALA A 158 -1.10 -12.88 -22.65
CA ALA A 158 -0.54 -14.17 -22.26
C ALA A 158 -0.55 -14.34 -20.73
N TYR A 159 -0.20 -13.29 -19.97
CA TYR A 159 -0.20 -13.34 -18.52
C TYR A 159 -1.61 -13.59 -17.97
N GLN A 160 -2.62 -12.87 -18.46
CA GLN A 160 -4.02 -13.08 -18.06
C GLN A 160 -4.49 -14.52 -18.34
N ALA A 161 -4.22 -15.04 -19.54
CA ALA A 161 -4.64 -16.38 -19.92
C ALA A 161 -4.04 -17.47 -19.00
N ASP A 162 -2.72 -17.38 -18.73
CA ASP A 162 -2.04 -18.34 -17.87
C ASP A 162 -2.43 -18.16 -16.39
N TYR A 163 -2.66 -16.93 -15.94
CA TYR A 163 -3.10 -16.64 -14.56
C TYR A 163 -4.52 -17.15 -14.30
N GLU A 164 -5.44 -16.98 -15.24
CA GLU A 164 -6.78 -17.58 -15.19
C GLU A 164 -6.71 -19.10 -15.15
N LYS A 165 -5.90 -19.72 -16.02
CA LYS A 165 -5.67 -21.17 -16.02
C LYS A 165 -5.14 -21.65 -14.67
N TRP A 166 -4.22 -20.92 -14.06
CA TRP A 166 -3.67 -21.24 -12.74
C TRP A 166 -4.73 -21.16 -11.63
N ILE A 167 -5.55 -20.10 -11.64
CA ILE A 167 -6.67 -19.95 -10.68
C ILE A 167 -7.64 -21.14 -10.81
N HIS A 168 -8.09 -21.44 -12.02
CA HIS A 168 -9.05 -22.53 -12.28
C HIS A 168 -8.43 -23.94 -12.13
N GLY A 169 -7.11 -24.05 -12.23
CA GLY A 169 -6.33 -25.27 -12.02
C GLY A 169 -6.04 -25.59 -10.54
N GLY A 170 -6.60 -24.82 -9.60
CA GLY A 170 -6.44 -25.05 -8.16
C GLY A 170 -5.23 -24.35 -7.53
N ARG A 171 -4.68 -23.32 -8.19
CA ARG A 171 -3.60 -22.46 -7.69
C ARG A 171 -2.34 -23.22 -7.20
N LYS A 172 -1.97 -24.31 -7.88
CA LYS A 172 -0.77 -25.08 -7.55
C LYS A 172 0.49 -24.20 -7.66
N PRO A 173 1.35 -24.10 -6.63
CA PRO A 173 2.50 -23.20 -6.63
C PRO A 173 3.42 -23.37 -7.84
N GLU A 174 3.64 -24.61 -8.29
CA GLU A 174 4.48 -24.98 -9.42
C GLU A 174 3.94 -24.50 -10.78
N ASP A 175 2.62 -24.28 -10.88
CA ASP A 175 1.94 -23.85 -12.11
C ASP A 175 1.72 -22.33 -12.15
N ARG A 176 2.17 -21.59 -11.12
CA ARG A 176 1.97 -20.14 -11.06
C ARG A 176 2.76 -19.44 -12.18
N PRO A 177 2.13 -18.54 -12.97
CA PRO A 177 2.83 -17.75 -13.97
C PRO A 177 3.97 -16.94 -13.34
N VAL A 178 5.16 -17.05 -13.92
CA VAL A 178 6.34 -16.33 -13.44
C VAL A 178 6.46 -15.01 -14.22
N LEU A 179 6.20 -13.87 -13.56
CA LEU A 179 6.17 -12.53 -14.16
C LEU A 179 7.33 -12.25 -15.13
N LYS A 180 8.55 -12.68 -14.80
CA LYS A 180 9.75 -12.46 -15.63
C LYS A 180 9.62 -12.98 -17.07
N ASN A 181 8.80 -14.02 -17.28
CA ASN A 181 8.60 -14.64 -18.60
C ASN A 181 7.66 -13.82 -19.50
N TYR A 182 7.00 -12.81 -18.95
CA TYR A 182 6.03 -11.96 -19.65
C TYR A 182 6.54 -10.54 -19.84
N LEU A 183 7.76 -10.20 -19.41
CA LEU A 183 8.30 -8.84 -19.58
C LEU A 183 8.66 -8.60 -21.05
N THR A 184 8.11 -7.55 -21.67
CA THR A 184 8.24 -7.29 -23.12
C THR A 184 9.21 -6.15 -23.47
N GLY A 185 9.78 -5.50 -22.46
CA GLY A 185 10.68 -4.36 -22.66
C GLY A 185 11.51 -4.02 -21.43
N PRO A 186 12.43 -3.05 -21.54
CA PRO A 186 13.23 -2.60 -20.41
C PRO A 186 12.38 -1.88 -19.35
N PRO A 187 12.83 -1.80 -18.09
CA PRO A 187 12.21 -0.95 -17.08
C PRO A 187 12.21 0.53 -17.51
N ILE A 188 11.06 1.17 -17.38
CA ILE A 188 10.80 2.59 -17.60
C ILE A 188 10.92 3.29 -16.23
N PRO A 189 11.71 4.38 -16.11
CA PRO A 189 11.84 5.09 -14.84
C PRO A 189 10.50 5.70 -14.37
N PRO A 190 10.40 6.12 -13.10
CA PRO A 190 9.22 6.81 -12.57
C PRO A 190 8.88 8.07 -13.35
N ASP A 191 7.62 8.51 -13.29
CA ASP A 191 7.22 9.77 -13.91
C ASP A 191 7.99 10.94 -13.25
N PRO A 192 8.21 12.07 -13.94
CA PRO A 192 9.02 13.16 -13.40
C PRO A 192 8.55 13.69 -12.03
N ASP A 193 7.26 13.59 -11.71
CA ASP A 193 6.68 13.97 -10.42
C ASP A 193 6.77 12.87 -9.33
N GLU A 194 7.10 11.64 -9.72
CA GLU A 194 7.34 10.52 -8.81
C GLU A 194 8.85 10.34 -8.53
N ALA A 195 9.69 10.79 -9.45
CA ALA A 195 11.13 10.71 -9.35
C ALA A 195 11.65 11.48 -8.12
N ARG A 196 12.49 10.83 -7.31
CA ARG A 196 13.12 11.43 -6.12
C ARG A 196 12.10 11.98 -5.11
N SER A 197 10.96 11.31 -4.99
CA SER A 197 9.88 11.66 -4.08
C SER A 197 9.43 10.45 -3.27
N TYR A 198 8.79 10.71 -2.13
CA TYR A 198 7.97 9.73 -1.42
C TYR A 198 6.51 9.91 -1.82
N LYS A 199 5.82 8.79 -2.04
CA LYS A 199 4.40 8.73 -2.32
C LYS A 199 3.74 7.70 -1.42
N ASP A 200 2.44 7.82 -1.25
CA ASP A 200 1.58 6.80 -0.65
C ASP A 200 0.50 6.31 -1.65
N THR A 201 0.33 7.03 -2.76
CA THR A 201 -0.51 6.68 -3.90
C THR A 201 0.31 6.78 -5.19
N PHE A 202 0.25 5.76 -6.05
CA PHE A 202 0.89 5.78 -7.36
C PHE A 202 -0.04 5.30 -8.46
N LYS A 203 0.29 5.65 -9.70
CA LYS A 203 -0.48 5.24 -10.87
C LYS A 203 0.02 3.88 -11.37
N SER A 204 -0.74 2.81 -11.17
CA SER A 204 -0.49 1.51 -11.79
C SER A 204 -0.93 1.57 -13.25
N TYR A 205 0.03 1.54 -14.19
CA TYR A 205 -0.26 1.76 -15.60
C TYR A 205 -0.83 0.49 -16.27
N PRO A 206 -1.66 0.63 -17.32
CA PRO A 206 -2.17 -0.50 -18.08
C PRO A 206 -1.04 -1.36 -18.63
N GLU A 207 -1.25 -2.68 -18.69
CA GLU A 207 -0.35 -3.64 -19.35
C GLU A 207 1.12 -3.53 -18.90
N THR A 208 1.32 -3.17 -17.63
CA THR A 208 2.65 -3.07 -17.02
C THR A 208 2.68 -3.74 -15.65
N VAL A 209 3.89 -4.05 -15.18
CA VAL A 209 4.16 -4.16 -13.75
C VAL A 209 4.75 -2.84 -13.24
N THR A 210 4.10 -2.23 -12.26
CA THR A 210 4.68 -1.10 -11.50
C THR A 210 5.34 -1.63 -10.24
N ARG A 211 6.59 -1.22 -10.01
CA ARG A 211 7.36 -1.61 -8.83
C ARG A 211 7.51 -0.43 -7.88
N ILE A 212 7.12 -0.61 -6.64
CA ILE A 212 7.41 0.34 -5.56
C ILE A 212 8.38 -0.29 -4.57
N VAL A 213 9.16 0.53 -3.86
CA VAL A 213 9.97 0.11 -2.73
C VAL A 213 9.51 0.82 -1.47
N ILE A 214 9.26 0.01 -0.44
CA ILE A 214 8.83 0.47 0.88
C ILE A 214 10.02 0.25 1.83
N PRO A 215 10.77 1.30 2.18
CA PRO A 215 11.89 1.18 3.11
C PRO A 215 11.39 1.10 4.56
N GLU A 216 12.10 0.32 5.37
CA GLU A 216 12.02 0.31 6.84
C GLU A 216 10.58 0.36 7.40
N ILE A 217 9.79 -0.68 7.13
CA ILE A 217 8.37 -0.74 7.48
C ILE A 217 8.20 -0.85 9.00
N HIS A 218 7.72 0.22 9.64
CA HIS A 218 7.43 0.24 11.07
C HIS A 218 6.02 0.76 11.35
N PRO A 219 5.26 0.12 12.26
CA PRO A 219 4.01 0.69 12.74
C PRO A 219 4.31 1.92 13.61
N PRO A 220 3.37 2.88 13.75
CA PRO A 220 3.54 4.02 14.61
C PRO A 220 3.36 3.55 16.06
N THR A 221 4.46 3.24 16.75
CA THR A 221 4.42 2.75 18.14
C THR A 221 4.29 3.88 19.17
N GLY A 222 4.59 5.11 18.77
CA GLY A 222 4.40 6.30 19.60
C GLY A 222 2.93 6.70 19.70
N THR A 223 2.52 7.20 20.88
CA THR A 223 1.20 7.83 21.02
C THR A 223 1.21 9.21 20.37
N ILE A 224 0.19 9.48 19.55
CA ILE A 224 -0.13 10.83 19.10
C ILE A 224 -0.45 11.65 20.35
N ALA A 225 0.16 12.83 20.49
CA ALA A 225 0.14 13.68 21.68
C ALA A 225 -1.26 14.17 22.13
N SER A 226 -2.34 13.67 21.53
CA SER A 226 -3.73 14.01 21.87
C SER A 226 -4.70 12.82 21.77
N ILE A 227 -4.21 11.60 21.50
CA ILE A 227 -5.04 10.41 21.36
C ILE A 227 -4.41 9.28 22.18
N PRO A 228 -4.82 9.08 23.46
CA PRO A 228 -4.37 7.94 24.25
C PRO A 228 -4.67 6.62 23.52
N GLY A 229 -3.70 5.69 23.51
CA GLY A 229 -3.86 4.39 22.84
C GLY A 229 -3.75 4.43 21.30
N SER A 230 -3.27 5.53 20.71
CA SER A 230 -3.06 5.64 19.25
C SER A 230 -1.79 4.93 18.74
N GLY A 231 -0.95 4.40 19.64
CA GLY A 231 0.18 3.57 19.25
C GLY A 231 -0.31 2.22 18.74
N ALA A 232 0.24 1.75 17.63
CA ALA A 232 -0.07 0.44 17.09
C ALA A 232 0.72 -0.65 17.83
N GLU A 233 0.03 -1.72 18.20
CA GLU A 233 0.63 -2.96 18.71
C GLU A 233 0.74 -3.99 17.58
N LEU A 234 1.75 -4.86 17.64
CA LEU A 234 1.91 -5.93 16.68
C LEU A 234 1.14 -7.18 17.14
N PRO A 235 0.47 -7.91 16.22
CA PRO A 235 0.38 -7.65 14.79
C PRO A 235 -0.54 -6.46 14.44
N ALA A 236 -0.10 -5.60 13.51
CA ALA A 236 -0.83 -4.41 13.10
C ALA A 236 -1.31 -4.54 11.64
N THR A 237 -2.62 -4.56 11.43
CA THR A 237 -3.22 -4.73 10.09
C THR A 237 -3.60 -3.38 9.48
N TYR A 238 -3.23 -3.19 8.22
CA TYR A 238 -3.55 -2.04 7.39
C TYR A 238 -4.12 -2.54 6.07
N ILE A 239 -4.49 -1.62 5.17
CA ILE A 239 -5.04 -1.94 3.86
C ILE A 239 -4.20 -1.33 2.74
N HIS A 240 -4.32 -1.92 1.56
CA HIS A 240 -3.97 -1.27 0.31
C HIS A 240 -5.10 -1.49 -0.68
N HIS A 241 -5.34 -0.50 -1.53
CA HIS A 241 -6.49 -0.50 -2.41
C HIS A 241 -6.26 0.32 -3.68
N CYS A 242 -7.08 0.06 -4.69
CA CYS A 242 -7.30 1.05 -5.72
C CYS A 242 -8.09 2.23 -5.12
N HIS A 243 -7.73 3.46 -5.47
CA HIS A 243 -8.40 4.66 -4.98
C HIS A 243 -9.43 5.22 -5.98
N ILE A 244 -9.80 4.44 -6.99
CA ILE A 244 -11.08 4.62 -7.69
C ILE A 244 -12.12 3.98 -6.78
N LEU A 245 -12.97 4.79 -6.16
CA LEU A 245 -13.85 4.35 -5.07
C LEU A 245 -14.79 3.23 -5.52
N GLU A 246 -15.28 3.29 -6.75
CA GLU A 246 -16.12 2.21 -7.31
C GLU A 246 -15.37 0.89 -7.44
N HIS A 247 -14.06 0.92 -7.68
CA HIS A 247 -13.24 -0.29 -7.70
C HIS A 247 -12.87 -0.74 -6.29
N GLU A 248 -12.68 0.19 -5.35
CA GLU A 248 -12.43 -0.09 -3.94
C GLU A 248 -13.61 -0.84 -3.31
N ASP A 249 -14.82 -0.31 -3.49
CA ASP A 249 -16.06 -0.83 -2.89
C ASP A 249 -16.55 -2.13 -3.55
N ASP A 250 -16.22 -2.35 -4.83
CA ASP A 250 -16.41 -3.63 -5.54
C ASP A 250 -15.05 -4.33 -5.78
N ASP A 251 -14.29 -4.26 -4.69
CA ASP A 251 -13.41 -5.25 -4.06
C ASP A 251 -11.92 -5.27 -4.43
N LEU A 252 -11.43 -4.19 -5.05
CA LEU A 252 -10.01 -3.99 -5.35
C LEU A 252 -9.26 -3.43 -4.14
N MET A 253 -9.40 -4.11 -3.00
CA MET A 253 -8.82 -3.79 -1.70
C MET A 253 -8.39 -5.06 -0.98
N ARG A 254 -7.24 -5.03 -0.28
CA ARG A 254 -6.77 -6.16 0.54
C ARG A 254 -6.10 -5.70 1.84
N PRO A 255 -6.25 -6.47 2.93
CA PRO A 255 -5.47 -6.24 4.14
C PRO A 255 -4.05 -6.81 4.02
N TRP A 256 -3.11 -6.17 4.70
CA TRP A 256 -1.75 -6.65 4.95
C TRP A 256 -1.39 -6.40 6.41
N THR A 257 -0.56 -7.24 6.99
CA THR A 257 -0.32 -7.25 8.45
C THR A 257 1.17 -7.16 8.74
N ILE A 258 1.55 -6.17 9.55
CA ILE A 258 2.89 -6.09 10.10
C ILE A 258 2.99 -7.06 11.28
N VAL A 259 4.04 -7.86 11.29
CA VAL A 259 4.36 -8.80 12.38
C VAL A 259 5.72 -8.45 13.00
N GLY A 260 5.92 -8.88 14.25
CA GLY A 260 7.18 -8.73 14.95
C GLY A 260 8.32 -9.51 14.29
N ASP A 261 9.53 -9.30 14.79
CA ASP A 261 10.61 -10.26 14.54
C ASP A 261 10.36 -11.45 15.46
N ASP A 262 10.17 -12.65 14.91
CA ASP A 262 10.02 -13.86 15.72
C ASP A 262 11.36 -14.17 16.42
N GLY A 263 11.62 -13.49 17.53
CA GLY A 263 12.64 -13.87 18.49
C GLY A 263 12.03 -14.80 19.52
N ASP A 264 12.46 -16.07 19.51
CA ASP A 264 12.18 -17.09 20.52
C ASP A 264 10.83 -17.82 20.40
N HIS A 265 10.68 -18.63 19.35
CA HIS A 265 10.04 -19.92 19.58
C HIS A 265 10.98 -20.73 20.47
N GLY A 266 10.77 -20.64 21.79
CA GLY A 266 11.29 -21.63 22.70
C GLY A 266 10.80 -22.98 22.22
N ASP A 267 11.73 -23.78 21.70
CA ASP A 267 11.55 -25.21 21.52
C ASP A 267 11.13 -25.77 22.88
N GLY A 268 9.82 -25.91 23.07
CA GLY A 268 9.21 -26.70 24.13
C GLY A 268 9.53 -28.15 23.85
N ASN A 269 10.81 -28.49 24.02
CA ASN A 269 11.32 -29.84 24.03
C ASN A 269 10.43 -30.66 24.97
N HIS A 270 9.80 -31.69 24.40
CA HIS A 270 9.14 -32.75 25.14
C HIS A 270 10.19 -33.49 25.98
N GLY A 271 10.51 -32.93 27.14
CA GLY A 271 11.24 -33.61 28.21
C GLY A 271 10.28 -34.56 28.94
N ARG A 272 10.30 -35.83 28.53
CA ARG A 272 9.90 -36.94 29.39
C ARG A 272 10.86 -37.00 30.57
N ASP A 273 10.35 -36.81 31.78
CA ASP A 273 10.99 -37.35 32.98
C ASP A 273 9.95 -38.24 33.70
N ASP A 274 10.15 -39.55 33.50
CA ASP A 274 9.56 -40.65 34.25
C ASP A 274 10.62 -41.13 35.25
N HIS A 275 10.41 -40.87 36.55
CA HIS A 275 11.01 -41.54 37.72
C HIS A 275 10.23 -41.05 38.95
N GLY A 276 9.69 -41.84 39.87
CA GLY A 276 9.66 -43.27 40.10
C GLY A 276 8.73 -43.53 41.30
N ARG A 277 8.30 -44.79 41.45
CA ARG A 277 7.42 -45.30 42.50
C ARG A 277 8.05 -45.25 43.90
N ASP A 278 7.17 -45.40 44.90
CA ASP A 278 7.30 -46.17 46.16
C ASP A 278 6.82 -45.35 47.37
N ASP A 279 6.47 -45.89 48.53
CA ASP A 279 5.65 -47.02 48.95
C ASP A 279 5.39 -46.77 50.46
N HIS A 280 4.31 -47.34 51.00
CA HIS A 280 3.95 -47.57 52.41
C HIS A 280 4.74 -46.94 53.59
N GLY A 281 3.98 -46.36 54.55
CA GLY A 281 3.95 -46.94 55.91
C GLY A 281 4.22 -46.04 57.13
N ARG A 282 3.18 -45.96 57.99
CA ARG A 282 3.17 -45.85 59.47
C ARG A 282 3.68 -44.55 60.14
N ASP A 283 2.82 -43.94 60.97
CA ASP A 283 2.88 -44.16 62.42
C ASP A 283 1.60 -43.63 63.14
N GLU A 284 1.18 -44.40 64.15
CA GLU A 284 0.05 -44.16 65.05
C GLU A 284 0.50 -43.41 66.34
N HIS A 285 -0.52 -43.04 67.13
CA HIS A 285 -0.54 -42.53 68.52
C HIS A 285 -0.58 -40.99 68.63
N GLY A 286 -1.55 -40.37 69.31
CA GLY A 286 -2.68 -40.85 70.10
C GLY A 286 -3.24 -39.69 70.93
N GLY A 287 -4.48 -39.83 71.41
CA GLY A 287 -4.94 -39.12 72.63
C GLY A 287 -6.23 -38.31 72.52
N GLY A 288 -7.31 -38.88 73.06
CA GLY A 288 -8.26 -38.17 73.93
C GLY A 288 -9.44 -37.44 73.29
N GLY A 289 -10.64 -38.06 73.35
CA GLY A 289 -11.92 -37.33 73.47
C GLY A 289 -12.13 -36.80 74.91
N PRO A 290 -13.33 -36.38 75.33
CA PRO A 290 -14.65 -36.34 74.69
C PRO A 290 -15.17 -34.87 74.55
N GLY A 291 -16.30 -34.48 73.97
CA GLY A 291 -17.63 -35.05 73.74
C GLY A 291 -18.66 -33.91 73.84
N GLY A 292 -19.84 -34.07 73.25
CA GLY A 292 -21.06 -33.37 73.69
C GLY A 292 -21.74 -32.39 72.71
N GLY A 293 -22.97 -32.74 72.32
CA GLY A 293 -24.06 -31.83 71.89
C GLY A 293 -24.29 -31.77 70.37
N HIS A 294 -25.24 -32.50 69.76
CA HIS A 294 -26.70 -32.25 69.69
C HIS A 294 -27.03 -30.79 69.27
N GLY A 295 -27.83 -30.52 68.24
CA GLY A 295 -28.65 -31.33 67.36
C GLY A 295 -29.55 -30.43 66.50
N HIS A 296 -30.09 -31.03 65.44
CA HIS A 296 -31.16 -30.57 64.52
C HIS A 296 -30.94 -29.33 63.65
#